data_AF-A0A644WXR7-F1
#
_entry.id   AF-A0A644WXR7-F1
#
_cell.length_a   1.000
_cell.length_b   1.000
_cell.length_c   1.000
_cell.angle_alpha   90.00
_cell.angle_beta   90.00
_cell.angle_gamma   90.00
#
_symmetry.space_group_name_H-M   'P 1'
#
loop_
_entity.id
_entity.type
_entity.pdbx_description
1 polymer ?
#
loop_
_entity_poly.entity_id
_entity_poly.type
_entity_poly.pdbx_seq_one_letter_code
_entity_poly.pdbx_strand_id
1 'polypeptide(L)' 'MGQVNQLKERYIMKFGTSGNLIHVYRVNARINSICVSNDDTKMYAIILADNLDYTIASIGIGT' A
#
# COMPACT_ATOMS: atom_id res chain seq x y z
N MET A 1 0.29 16.69 -27.89
CA MET A 1 0.08 17.08 -26.48
C MET A 1 -0.12 15.79 -25.70
N GLY A 2 0.98 15.18 -25.24
CA GLY A 2 0.92 13.89 -24.56
C GLY A 2 0.33 14.06 -23.17
N GLN A 3 -0.66 13.23 -22.82
CA GLN A 3 -1.11 13.16 -21.44
C GLN A 3 0.10 12.76 -20.59
N VAL A 4 0.56 13.69 -19.74
CA VAL A 4 1.47 13.35 -18.66
C VAL A 4 0.72 12.32 -17.82
N ASN A 5 1.18 11.07 -17.86
CA ASN A 5 0.78 10.03 -16.94
C ASN A 5 1.25 10.48 -15.56
N GLN A 6 0.50 11.38 -14.92
CA GLN A 6 0.67 11.64 -13.51
C GLN A 6 0.41 10.30 -12.84
N LEU A 7 1.48 9.63 -12.42
CA LEU A 7 1.38 8.45 -11.56
C LEU A 7 0.48 8.87 -10.40
N LYS A 8 -0.78 8.42 -10.43
CA LYS A 8 -1.71 8.70 -9.33
C LYS A 8 -1.04 8.15 -8.09
N GLU A 9 -0.64 9.04 -7.19
CA GLU A 9 -0.04 8.65 -5.93
C GLU A 9 -1.04 7.75 -5.20
N ARG A 10 -0.56 6.57 -4.80
CA ARG A 10 -1.37 5.55 -4.16
C ARG A 10 -0.84 5.32 -2.76
N TYR A 11 -1.79 5.15 -1.86
CA TYR A 11 -1.55 5.17 -0.43
C TYR A 11 -2.23 3.97 0.22
N ILE A 12 -1.61 3.47 1.29
CA ILE A 12 -2.30 2.63 2.28
C ILE A 12 -2.42 3.46 3.55
N MET A 13 -3.64 3.57 4.08
CA MET A 13 -3.94 4.35 5.27
C MET A 13 -4.18 3.42 6.46
N LYS A 14 -3.47 3.66 7.56
CA LYS A 14 -3.70 2.98 8.84
C LYS A 14 -4.58 3.87 9.71
N PHE A 15 -5.74 3.36 10.10
CA PHE A 15 -6.64 4.02 11.04
C PHE A 15 -6.60 3.32 12.40
N GLY A 16 -6.82 4.10 13.46
CA GLY A 16 -7.09 3.57 14.79
C GLY A 16 -8.49 2.98 14.87
N THR A 17 -8.76 2.23 15.94
CA THR A 17 -10.08 1.63 16.18
C THR A 17 -11.19 2.67 16.37
N SER A 18 -10.83 3.90 16.76
CA SER A 18 -11.75 5.05 16.83
C SER A 18 -11.93 5.79 15.49
N GLY A 19 -11.32 5.30 14.40
CA GLY A 19 -11.43 5.88 13.05
C GLY A 19 -10.49 7.05 12.77
N ASN A 20 -9.61 7.41 13.70
CA ASN A 20 -8.59 8.45 13.46
C ASN A 20 -7.47 7.92 12.56
N LEU A 21 -6.98 8.75 11.62
CA LEU A 21 -5.82 8.40 10.79
C LEU A 21 -4.55 8.35 11.65
N ILE A 22 -3.89 7.20 11.69
CA ILE A 22 -2.61 6.99 12.40
C ILE A 22 -1.44 7.23 11.45
N HIS A 23 -1.51 6.65 10.23
CA HIS A 23 -0.38 6.70 9.30
C HIS A 23 -0.81 6.57 7.84
N VAL A 24 0.02 7.11 6.95
CA VAL A 24 -0.14 7.02 5.48
C VAL A 24 1.15 6.48 4.88
N TYR A 25 1.09 5.26 4.35
CA TYR A 25 2.19 4.65 3.61
C TYR A 25 2.08 5.02 2.13
N ARG A 26 3.10 5.67 1.57
CA ARG A 26 3.19 5.96 0.14
C ARG A 26 3.67 4.70 -0.59
N VAL A 27 2.87 4.20 -1.52
CA VAL A 27 3.17 2.96 -2.26
C VAL A 27 3.52 3.25 -3.72
N ASN A 28 2.91 4.27 -4.33
CA ASN A 28 3.15 4.69 -5.72
C ASN A 28 3.02 3.58 -6.78
N ALA A 29 2.34 2.48 -6.44
CA ALA A 29 2.03 1.36 -7.33
C ALA A 29 0.56 0.95 -7.20
N ARG A 30 0.01 0.29 -8.22
CA ARG A 30 -1.38 -0.18 -8.19
C ARG A 30 -1.54 -1.31 -7.18
N ILE A 31 -2.19 -1.00 -6.06
CA ILE A 31 -2.54 -1.96 -5.02
C ILE A 31 -3.77 -2.76 -5.47
N ASN A 32 -3.67 -4.09 -5.43
CA ASN A 32 -4.76 -5.01 -5.76
C ASN A 32 -5.42 -5.58 -4.50
N SER A 33 -4.63 -5.90 -3.49
CA SER A 33 -5.11 -6.45 -2.22
C SER A 33 -4.13 -6.13 -1.09
N ILE A 34 -4.62 -6.16 0.14
CA ILE A 34 -3.85 -6.03 1.37
C ILE A 34 -4.20 -7.16 2.33
N CYS A 35 -3.21 -7.67 3.06
CA CYS A 35 -3.41 -8.60 4.17
C CYS A 35 -2.42 -8.30 5.30
N VAL A 36 -2.64 -8.90 6.46
CA VAL A 36 -1.82 -8.73 7.67
C VAL A 36 -1.25 -10.09 8.05
N SER A 37 -0.04 -10.13 8.60
CA SER A 37 0.55 -11.36 9.14
C SER A 37 -0.26 -11.89 10.32
N ASN A 38 -0.19 -13.20 10.58
CA ASN A 38 -0.91 -13.83 11.70
C ASN A 38 -0.47 -13.33 13.08
N ASP A 39 0.70 -12.68 13.18
CA ASP A 39 1.24 -12.09 14.41
C ASP A 39 1.02 -10.57 14.49
N ASP A 40 0.27 -10.00 13.54
CA ASP A 40 -0.04 -8.56 13.43
C ASP A 40 1.17 -7.62 13.30
N THR A 41 2.38 -8.15 13.07
CA THR A 41 3.60 -7.33 12.97
C THR A 41 3.84 -6.74 11.58
N LYS A 42 3.20 -7.30 10.54
CA LYS A 42 3.45 -6.93 9.13
C LYS A 42 2.16 -6.78 8.35
N MET A 43 2.17 -5.80 7.46
CA MET A 43 1.19 -5.69 6.39
C MET A 43 1.83 -6.13 5.07
N TYR A 44 1.09 -6.85 4.25
CA TYR A 44 1.47 -7.19 2.90
C TYR A 44 0.52 -6.53 1.91
N ALA A 45 1.05 -6.09 0.79
CA ALA A 45 0.27 -5.57 -0.32
C ALA A 45 0.64 -6.31 -1.60
N ILE A 46 -0.36 -6.80 -2.32
CA ILE A 46 -0.19 -7.28 -3.69
C ILE A 46 -0.23 -6.05 -4.59
N ILE A 47 0.89 -5.73 -5.24
CA ILE A 47 1.04 -4.58 -6.12
C ILE A 47 1.34 -5.03 -7.55
N LEU A 48 0.82 -4.29 -8.53
CA LEU A 48 1.22 -4.44 -9.92
C LEU A 48 2.51 -3.63 -10.14
N ALA A 49 3.60 -4.32 -10.43
CA ALA A 49 4.88 -3.71 -10.77
C ALA A 49 4.87 -3.15 -12.20
N ASP A 50 5.88 -2.34 -12.54
CA ASP A 50 5.99 -1.68 -13.85
C ASP A 50 6.09 -2.68 -15.02
N ASN A 51 6.59 -3.88 -14.75
CA ASN A 51 6.66 -4.99 -15.71
C ASN A 51 5.33 -5.74 -15.88
N LEU A 52 4.24 -5.25 -15.27
CA LEU A 52 2.90 -5.86 -15.24
C LEU A 52 2.80 -7.19 -14.47
N ASP A 53 3.81 -7.55 -13.68
CA ASP A 53 3.73 -8.68 -12.75
C ASP A 53 3.15 -8.25 -11.39
N TYR A 54 2.50 -9.21 -10.73
CA TYR A 54 2.08 -9.04 -9.34
C TYR A 54 3.24 -9.39 -8.40
N THR A 55 3.59 -8.45 -7.54
CA THR A 55 4.61 -8.64 -6.49
C THR A 55 4.02 -8.38 -5.11
N ILE A 56 4.65 -8.96 -4.08
CA ILE A 56 4.26 -8.78 -2.67
C ILE A 56 5.23 -7.79 -2.03
N ALA A 57 4.72 -6.62 -1.62
CA ALA A 57 5.46 -5.68 -0.79
C ALA A 57 5.11 -5.91 0.69
N SER A 58 6.09 -5.79 1.59
CA SER A 58 5.87 -5.86 3.04
C SER A 58 6.15 -4.52 3.72
N ILE A 59 5.26 -4.10 4.61
CA ILE A 59 5.39 -2.90 5.42
C ILE A 59 5.40 -3.33 6.89
N GLY A 60 6.44 -2.94 7.63
CA GLY A 60 6.49 -3.15 9.08
C GLY A 60 5.47 -2.27 9.78
N ILE A 61 4.61 -2.87 10.59
CA ILE A 61 3.64 -2.13 11.39
C ILE A 61 4.28 -1.91 12.77
N GLY A 62 5.14 -0.89 12.86
CA GLY A 62 5.61 -0.41 14.16
C GLY A 62 4.42 0.05 15.02
N THR A 63 4.49 -0.24 16.32
CA THR A 63 3.61 0.32 17.35
C THR A 63 3.92 1.79 17.59
#